data_AF-A0A8J5KB21-F1
#
_entry.id   AF-A0A8J5KB21-F1
#
_cell.length_a   1.000
_cell.length_b   1.000
_cell.length_c   1.000
_cell.angle_alpha   90.00
_cell.angle_beta   90.00
_cell.angle_gamma   90.00
#
_symmetry.space_group_name_H-M   'P 1'
#
loop_
_entity.id
_entity.type
_entity.pdbx_description
1 polymer ?
#
loop_
_entity_poly.entity_id
_entity_poly.type
_entity_poly.pdbx_seq_one_letter_code
_entity_poly.pdbx_strand_id
1 'polypeptide(L)'
;MEERSEFKLVGEEGQEVAGERSVCLAAQDKKVVTVKLDMLALGDIKIGVSAFVDQQIPLLCGSRDDSIKRRDALVKPIKVEPEGFPRERTWTSYLCSQGQERVSGGEVVWEVEVPGTMVERSARAWVTVVADLLGLSLQYLRATGQDTPELTDKLIRFMNTGYQRQLLYLRDDGSFSVFGRADASGSTWLTAFVLKSFAQAQTFILVDESVLRKSRSWLGKKQGKDGCFLALGKVLHKHMKGGIVGKDSPVPLTAYVMISLMEAGEELHSPVVLSAAGCLAVDSSHHPYTLALKAYALALARLPTAQVALQLLLDQAVVTPDFMYWELPSRYGRSRAAEVETASYVILSMITLNAECFFQQATKIVQWITAQRNSRGGFSSTQDTVVALQALATYETHFYQGPVSVEARVTAAFLSHTFTVNESNKLLEQRVTLPVIPTTVRIVVGGQGCAVLQAVLRYNVPHPEPSDAFSLTVTTKVDRDPGCVTQSISACAAYHLADAISNMAVIEVNLVSGYVPINPETPHLTNDTARRYEVEGSKIFIYLEELTERETCVVVRVRREIVVENVKPSAVVVYDYYEPQFSVSQDYRLVAPEDCV
;
A
#
# COMPACT_ATOMS: atom_id res chain seq x y z
N MET A 1 18.53 22.35 -27.75
CA MET A 1 18.36 21.69 -26.44
C MET A 1 19.75 21.21 -26.08
N GLU A 2 20.47 21.96 -25.22
CA GLU A 2 21.80 21.52 -24.77
C GLU A 2 21.62 20.21 -23.99
N GLU A 3 22.26 19.13 -24.44
CA GLU A 3 22.41 17.91 -23.64
C GLU A 3 23.23 18.26 -22.40
N ARG A 4 22.53 18.59 -21.30
CA ARG A 4 23.17 18.74 -20.00
C ARG A 4 23.70 17.39 -19.58
N SER A 5 24.98 17.31 -19.23
CA SER A 5 25.63 16.11 -18.71
C SER A 5 24.88 15.57 -17.48
N GLU A 6 24.53 14.29 -17.49
CA GLU A 6 23.78 13.63 -16.40
C GLU A 6 24.62 13.43 -15.13
N PHE A 7 25.95 13.41 -15.27
CA PHE A 7 26.92 13.26 -14.17
C PHE A 7 28.23 13.97 -14.52
N LYS A 8 29.08 14.15 -13.50
CA LYS A 8 30.43 14.70 -13.62
C LYS A 8 31.45 13.79 -12.94
N LEU A 9 32.66 13.78 -13.48
CA LEU A 9 33.81 13.08 -12.89
C LEU A 9 34.56 14.01 -11.97
N VAL A 10 34.83 13.56 -10.75
CA VAL A 10 35.45 14.39 -9.71
C VAL A 10 36.83 13.83 -9.35
N GLY A 11 37.84 14.70 -9.31
CA GLY A 11 39.20 14.40 -8.88
C GLY A 11 39.33 14.31 -7.36
N GLU A 12 40.53 14.00 -6.88
CA GLU A 12 40.79 13.84 -5.44
C GLU A 12 40.54 15.14 -4.65
N GLU A 13 40.77 16.31 -5.26
CA GLU A 13 40.54 17.64 -4.66
C GLU A 13 39.17 18.26 -5.01
N GLY A 14 38.20 17.48 -5.50
CA GLY A 14 36.86 17.99 -5.82
C GLY A 14 36.74 18.74 -7.16
N GLN A 15 37.79 18.77 -7.97
CA GLN A 15 37.80 19.40 -9.31
C GLN A 15 37.21 18.47 -10.37
N GLU A 16 36.59 19.01 -11.41
CA GLU A 16 36.10 18.22 -12.55
C GLU A 16 37.30 17.69 -13.37
N VAL A 17 37.36 16.38 -13.60
CA VAL A 17 38.52 15.72 -14.26
C VAL A 17 38.13 15.02 -15.56
N ALA A 18 39.10 14.88 -16.46
CA ALA A 18 38.95 14.11 -17.69
C ALA A 18 38.76 12.61 -17.37
N GLY A 19 37.93 11.92 -18.17
CA GLY A 19 37.54 10.51 -17.96
C GLY A 19 38.55 9.45 -18.37
N GLU A 20 39.83 9.79 -18.47
CA GLU A 20 40.89 8.87 -18.86
C GLU A 20 41.98 8.79 -17.79
N ARG A 21 42.33 7.56 -17.37
CA ARG A 21 43.39 7.31 -16.40
C ARG A 21 44.23 6.12 -16.85
N SER A 22 45.54 6.33 -16.87
CA SER A 22 46.52 5.31 -17.21
C SER A 22 47.11 4.67 -15.96
N VAL A 23 47.28 3.34 -15.98
CA VAL A 23 47.75 2.58 -14.83
C VAL A 23 48.69 1.45 -15.27
N CYS A 24 49.86 1.35 -14.65
CA CYS A 24 50.78 0.23 -14.85
C CYS A 24 50.23 -1.05 -14.21
N LEU A 25 50.08 -2.15 -14.95
CA LEU A 25 49.60 -3.44 -14.42
C LEU A 25 50.63 -4.54 -14.71
N ALA A 26 51.07 -5.26 -13.69
CA ALA A 26 51.99 -6.38 -13.84
C ALA A 26 51.28 -7.66 -14.30
N ALA A 27 52.02 -8.60 -14.86
CA ALA A 27 51.48 -9.90 -15.25
C ALA A 27 50.91 -10.65 -14.03
N GLN A 28 49.72 -11.23 -14.20
CA GLN A 28 48.96 -11.92 -13.14
C GLN A 28 48.58 -11.04 -11.94
N ASP A 29 48.68 -9.72 -12.06
CA ASP A 29 48.27 -8.77 -11.04
C ASP A 29 46.90 -8.17 -11.37
N LYS A 30 46.27 -7.51 -10.39
CA LYS A 30 45.04 -6.74 -10.55
C LYS A 30 45.21 -5.34 -9.95
N LYS A 31 44.65 -4.33 -10.61
CA LYS A 31 44.54 -2.99 -10.04
C LYS A 31 43.10 -2.51 -10.02
N VAL A 32 42.75 -1.87 -8.92
CA VAL A 32 41.45 -1.25 -8.70
C VAL A 32 41.63 0.26 -8.90
N VAL A 33 40.82 0.83 -9.78
CA VAL A 33 40.77 2.28 -10.01
C VAL A 33 39.45 2.79 -9.48
N THR A 34 39.51 3.65 -8.49
CA THR A 34 38.33 4.34 -7.95
C THR A 34 38.09 5.61 -8.74
N VAL A 35 36.84 5.85 -9.12
CA VAL A 35 36.38 7.04 -9.83
C VAL A 35 35.27 7.67 -9.00
N LYS A 36 35.40 8.96 -8.67
CA LYS A 36 34.36 9.70 -7.98
C LYS A 36 33.41 10.31 -9.01
N LEU A 37 32.11 10.16 -8.78
CA LEU A 37 31.05 10.63 -9.65
C LEU A 37 30.13 11.55 -8.85
N ASP A 38 29.80 12.70 -9.43
CA ASP A 38 28.74 13.58 -8.94
C ASP A 38 27.54 13.51 -9.89
N MET A 39 26.37 13.16 -9.36
CA MET A 39 25.17 12.87 -10.16
C MET A 39 24.27 14.11 -10.23
N LEU A 40 23.94 14.58 -11.43
CA LEU A 40 23.19 15.82 -11.66
C LEU A 40 21.74 15.58 -12.14
N ALA A 41 21.44 14.34 -12.52
CA ALA A 41 20.12 13.88 -12.95
C ALA A 41 19.57 12.80 -12.00
N LEU A 42 18.24 12.66 -11.97
CA LEU A 42 17.54 11.60 -11.26
C LEU A 42 17.21 10.46 -12.21
N GLY A 43 17.12 9.24 -11.70
CA GLY A 43 16.79 8.03 -12.46
C GLY A 43 17.99 7.12 -12.71
N ASP A 44 17.86 6.21 -13.66
CA ASP A 44 18.89 5.22 -13.99
C ASP A 44 19.91 5.81 -14.97
N ILE A 45 21.02 6.32 -14.43
CA ILE A 45 22.10 6.92 -15.23
C ILE A 45 23.07 5.82 -15.67
N LYS A 46 23.24 5.66 -16.98
CA LYS A 46 24.13 4.63 -17.54
C LYS A 46 25.58 5.11 -17.52
N ILE A 47 26.41 4.46 -16.71
CA ILE A 47 27.85 4.72 -16.63
C ILE A 47 28.60 3.69 -17.47
N GLY A 48 29.30 4.17 -18.49
CA GLY A 48 30.19 3.36 -19.31
C GLY A 48 31.64 3.47 -18.84
N VAL A 49 32.30 2.34 -18.63
CA VAL A 49 33.73 2.25 -18.34
C VAL A 49 34.37 1.38 -19.41
N SER A 50 35.43 1.87 -20.04
CA SER A 50 36.22 1.10 -21.00
C SER A 50 37.66 1.00 -20.55
N ALA A 51 38.25 -0.18 -20.65
CA ALA A 51 39.65 -0.43 -20.36
C ALA A 51 40.31 -1.03 -21.60
N PHE A 52 41.47 -0.50 -21.99
CA PHE A 52 42.24 -1.03 -23.12
C PHE A 52 43.73 -0.89 -22.86
N VAL A 53 44.52 -1.74 -23.52
CA VAL A 53 45.97 -1.62 -23.51
C VAL A 53 46.37 -0.49 -24.45
N ASP A 54 46.85 0.62 -23.90
CA ASP A 54 47.36 1.75 -24.69
C ASP A 54 48.73 1.42 -25.27
N GLN A 55 48.84 1.53 -26.60
CA GLN A 55 50.05 1.20 -27.34
C GLN A 55 50.98 2.39 -27.57
N GLN A 56 50.55 3.61 -27.25
CA GLN A 56 51.23 4.85 -27.61
C GLN A 56 51.87 5.56 -26.41
N ILE A 57 51.55 5.15 -25.18
CA ILE A 57 52.11 5.75 -23.96
C ILE A 57 53.59 5.37 -23.77
N PRO A 58 54.49 6.34 -23.44
CA PRO A 58 55.89 6.08 -23.12
C PRO A 58 56.07 5.08 -21.96
N LEU A 59 57.19 4.35 -21.93
CA LEU A 59 57.55 3.37 -20.88
C LEU A 59 57.68 4.02 -19.49
N LEU A 60 56.54 4.35 -18.86
CA LEU A 60 56.45 4.82 -17.47
C LEU A 60 56.53 3.66 -16.47
N CYS A 61 56.41 2.41 -16.93
CA CYS A 61 56.01 1.25 -16.13
C CYS A 61 56.95 0.02 -16.22
N GLY A 62 58.21 0.16 -16.64
CA GLY A 62 59.10 -0.98 -16.87
C GLY A 62 58.90 -1.65 -18.23
N SER A 63 59.39 -2.88 -18.43
CA SER A 63 59.37 -3.60 -19.72
C SER A 63 57.96 -3.97 -20.18
N ARG A 64 57.61 -3.61 -21.43
CA ARG A 64 56.29 -3.79 -22.04
C ARG A 64 56.23 -5.04 -22.94
N ASP A 65 55.10 -5.75 -22.90
CA ASP A 65 54.78 -6.82 -23.85
C ASP A 65 53.82 -6.29 -24.94
N ASP A 66 54.36 -6.03 -26.13
CA ASP A 66 53.62 -5.48 -27.28
C ASP A 66 52.68 -6.47 -27.97
N SER A 67 52.71 -7.74 -27.57
CA SER A 67 51.82 -8.77 -28.14
C SER A 67 50.39 -8.70 -27.59
N ILE A 68 50.20 -8.06 -26.43
CA ILE A 68 48.91 -8.03 -25.72
C ILE A 68 48.04 -6.89 -26.26
N LYS A 69 47.01 -7.23 -27.04
CA LYS A 69 46.00 -6.30 -27.53
C LYS A 69 44.63 -6.68 -26.97
N ARG A 70 44.20 -6.01 -25.91
CA ARG A 70 42.91 -6.25 -25.27
C ARG A 70 42.18 -4.93 -25.02
N ARG A 71 40.88 -4.97 -25.22
CA ARG A 71 39.92 -3.93 -24.88
C ARG A 71 38.72 -4.62 -24.28
N ASP A 72 38.19 -4.04 -23.22
CA ASP A 72 36.93 -4.44 -22.62
C ASP A 72 36.13 -3.19 -22.27
N ALA A 73 34.80 -3.31 -22.24
CA ALA A 73 33.92 -2.21 -21.89
C ALA A 73 32.69 -2.74 -21.15
N LEU A 74 32.31 -2.00 -20.11
CA LEU A 74 31.19 -2.32 -19.24
C LEU A 74 30.30 -1.09 -19.13
N VAL A 75 29.00 -1.27 -19.32
CA VAL A 75 28.00 -0.25 -19.04
C VAL A 75 27.13 -0.74 -17.89
N LYS A 76 27.07 0.02 -16.80
CA LYS A 76 26.22 -0.27 -15.65
C LYS A 76 25.37 0.95 -15.29
N PRO A 77 24.05 0.77 -15.07
CA PRO A 77 23.21 1.85 -14.57
C PRO A 77 23.46 2.09 -13.08
N ILE A 78 23.46 3.36 -12.68
CA ILE A 78 23.41 3.81 -11.29
C ILE A 78 22.06 4.51 -11.09
N LYS A 79 21.28 4.02 -10.11
CA LYS A 79 19.98 4.59 -9.78
C LYS A 79 20.17 5.79 -8.83
N VAL A 80 19.72 6.95 -9.28
CA VAL A 80 19.76 8.20 -8.50
C VAL A 80 18.34 8.55 -8.06
N GLU A 81 18.08 8.49 -6.76
CA GLU A 81 16.79 8.80 -6.16
C GLU A 81 16.77 10.25 -5.64
N PRO A 82 15.62 10.94 -5.73
CA PRO A 82 15.47 12.24 -5.08
C PRO A 82 15.64 12.11 -3.56
N GLU A 83 16.23 13.13 -2.93
CA GLU A 83 16.31 13.23 -1.47
C GLU A 83 14.92 13.39 -0.84
N GLY A 84 14.84 13.21 0.49
CA GLY A 84 13.60 13.31 1.24
C GLY A 84 12.64 12.13 1.05
N PHE A 85 11.39 12.33 1.47
CA PHE A 85 10.36 11.31 1.56
C PHE A 85 9.37 11.41 0.41
N PRO A 86 9.09 10.30 -0.30
CA PRO A 86 8.12 10.30 -1.38
C PRO A 86 6.70 10.53 -0.85
N ARG A 87 5.99 11.46 -1.48
CA ARG A 87 4.58 11.76 -1.29
C ARG A 87 3.84 11.56 -2.60
N GLU A 88 2.61 11.11 -2.48
CA GLU A 88 1.70 10.94 -3.61
C GLU A 88 0.38 11.63 -3.28
N ARG A 89 -0.13 12.39 -4.25
CA ARG A 89 -1.50 12.88 -4.26
C ARG A 89 -2.20 12.33 -5.50
N THR A 90 -3.40 11.81 -5.31
CA THR A 90 -4.21 11.27 -6.40
C THR A 90 -5.57 11.96 -6.37
N TRP A 91 -6.00 12.45 -7.53
CA TRP A 91 -7.37 12.87 -7.77
C TRP A 91 -8.01 11.80 -8.65
N THR A 92 -9.14 11.25 -8.21
CA THR A 92 -9.84 10.19 -8.94
C THR A 92 -11.29 10.61 -9.18
N SER A 93 -11.82 10.33 -10.36
CA SER A 93 -13.25 10.48 -10.66
C SER A 93 -13.75 9.31 -11.51
N TYR A 94 -15.00 8.91 -11.27
CA TYR A 94 -15.69 7.89 -12.05
C TYR A 94 -16.81 8.55 -12.84
N LEU A 95 -16.62 8.65 -14.16
CA LEU A 95 -17.56 9.34 -15.05
C LEU A 95 -18.18 8.36 -16.03
N CYS A 96 -19.49 8.45 -16.19
CA CYS A 96 -20.27 7.70 -17.16
C CYS A 96 -20.84 8.64 -18.22
N SER A 97 -20.78 8.23 -19.48
CA SER A 97 -21.38 8.93 -20.61
C SER A 97 -22.45 8.05 -21.26
N GLN A 98 -23.61 8.62 -21.55
CA GLN A 98 -24.72 7.93 -22.23
C GLN A 98 -25.16 8.75 -23.46
N GLY A 99 -24.27 8.91 -24.44
CA GLY A 99 -24.59 9.61 -25.69
C GLY A 99 -24.68 11.14 -25.57
N GLN A 100 -25.48 11.77 -26.44
CA GLN A 100 -25.50 13.24 -26.63
C GLN A 100 -26.17 14.04 -25.50
N GLU A 101 -26.83 13.40 -24.53
CA GLU A 101 -27.28 14.10 -23.32
C GLU A 101 -26.08 14.29 -22.40
N ARG A 102 -25.59 15.54 -22.31
CA ARG A 102 -24.68 15.97 -21.25
C ARG A 102 -25.38 15.77 -19.92
N VAL A 103 -25.21 14.59 -19.32
CA VAL A 103 -25.41 14.43 -17.89
C VAL A 103 -24.50 15.48 -17.23
N SER A 104 -25.07 16.33 -16.38
CA SER A 104 -24.32 17.23 -15.52
C SER A 104 -23.19 16.43 -14.86
N GLY A 105 -21.93 16.67 -15.24
CA GLY A 105 -20.79 15.87 -14.77
C GLY A 105 -19.89 15.23 -15.83
N GLY A 106 -20.13 15.41 -17.14
CA GLY A 106 -19.21 14.92 -18.21
C GLY A 106 -17.83 15.60 -18.28
N GLU A 107 -17.50 16.43 -17.30
CA GLU A 107 -16.25 17.17 -17.22
C GLU A 107 -15.74 17.17 -15.78
N VAL A 108 -14.43 16.98 -15.63
CA VAL A 108 -13.73 17.14 -14.36
C VAL A 108 -12.56 18.11 -14.50
N VAL A 109 -12.40 18.97 -13.50
CA VAL A 109 -11.30 19.94 -13.40
C VAL A 109 -10.57 19.71 -12.09
N TRP A 110 -9.26 19.52 -12.17
CA TRP A 110 -8.38 19.33 -11.02
C TRP A 110 -7.22 20.33 -11.04
N GLU A 111 -6.94 20.92 -9.88
CA GLU A 111 -5.76 21.75 -9.67
C GLU A 111 -4.62 20.88 -9.14
N VAL A 112 -3.61 20.67 -9.99
CA VAL A 112 -2.42 19.89 -9.65
C VAL A 112 -1.34 20.84 -9.18
N GLU A 113 -1.27 21.03 -7.86
CA GLU A 113 -0.33 21.91 -7.20
C GLU A 113 0.74 21.14 -6.39
N VAL A 114 1.94 21.72 -6.33
CA VAL A 114 3.05 21.20 -5.52
C VAL A 114 3.26 22.08 -4.29
N PRO A 115 3.52 21.49 -3.10
CA PRO A 115 3.79 22.28 -1.91
C PRO A 115 5.16 23.00 -2.01
N GLY A 116 5.28 24.17 -1.40
CA GLY A 116 6.54 24.93 -1.37
C GLY A 116 7.67 24.24 -0.60
N THR A 117 7.35 23.26 0.23
CA THR A 117 8.32 22.43 0.99
C THR A 117 8.87 21.27 0.18
N MET A 118 8.53 21.14 -1.10
CA MET A 118 8.97 20.05 -1.97
C MET A 118 10.46 20.14 -2.30
N VAL A 119 11.13 18.99 -2.39
CA VAL A 119 12.48 18.84 -2.95
C VAL A 119 12.47 19.21 -4.44
N GLU A 120 13.38 20.08 -4.85
CA GLU A 120 13.44 20.57 -6.23
C GLU A 120 13.55 19.43 -7.24
N ARG A 121 12.85 19.54 -8.38
CA ARG A 121 12.85 18.55 -9.48
C ARG A 121 12.34 17.14 -9.10
N SER A 122 11.80 16.95 -7.90
CA SER A 122 11.22 15.66 -7.48
C SER A 122 9.80 15.43 -8.03
N ALA A 123 9.07 16.51 -8.36
CA ALA A 123 7.70 16.43 -8.87
C ALA A 123 7.59 15.74 -10.22
N ARG A 124 6.65 14.80 -10.31
CA ARG A 124 6.23 14.12 -11.54
C ARG A 124 4.72 13.93 -11.47
N ALA A 125 4.02 14.26 -12.54
CA ALA A 125 2.58 14.03 -12.61
C ALA A 125 2.16 13.46 -13.95
N TRP A 126 1.08 12.68 -13.93
CA TRP A 126 0.48 12.08 -15.12
C TRP A 126 -1.01 11.88 -14.90
N VAL A 127 -1.74 11.74 -16.00
CA VAL A 127 -3.14 11.38 -16.01
C VAL A 127 -3.28 9.95 -16.51
N THR A 128 -4.12 9.16 -15.85
CA THR A 128 -4.49 7.80 -16.29
C THR A 128 -5.98 7.73 -16.60
N VAL A 129 -6.33 6.83 -17.53
CA VAL A 129 -7.70 6.49 -17.88
C VAL A 129 -7.80 4.97 -18.03
N VAL A 130 -8.83 4.39 -17.40
CA VAL A 130 -9.20 2.99 -17.52
C VAL A 130 -10.73 2.86 -17.50
N ALA A 131 -11.31 2.04 -18.37
CA ALA A 131 -12.77 1.86 -18.41
C ALA A 131 -13.30 0.87 -17.38
N ASP A 132 -12.40 0.07 -16.81
CA ASP A 132 -12.77 -0.94 -15.83
C ASP A 132 -12.52 -0.46 -14.39
N LEU A 133 -13.55 -0.58 -13.56
CA LEU A 133 -13.50 -0.18 -12.17
C LEU A 133 -12.58 -1.09 -11.33
N LEU A 134 -12.42 -2.36 -11.70
CA LEU A 134 -11.93 -3.44 -10.85
C LEU A 134 -10.73 -4.20 -11.40
N GLY A 135 -10.44 -4.06 -12.69
CA GLY A 135 -9.31 -4.60 -13.42
C GLY A 135 -9.22 -6.12 -13.45
N LEU A 136 -8.97 -6.77 -12.30
CA LEU A 136 -8.39 -8.12 -12.23
C LEU A 136 -9.04 -9.06 -11.21
N SER A 137 -10.19 -8.71 -10.64
CA SER A 137 -10.95 -9.64 -9.80
C SER A 137 -11.51 -10.78 -10.66
N LEU A 138 -11.01 -12.01 -10.50
CA LEU A 138 -11.38 -13.15 -11.35
C LEU A 138 -12.89 -13.43 -11.36
N GLN A 139 -13.57 -13.25 -10.21
CA GLN A 139 -15.02 -13.37 -10.12
C GLN A 139 -15.73 -12.40 -11.06
N TYR A 140 -15.30 -11.13 -11.07
CA TYR A 140 -15.84 -10.09 -11.93
C TYR A 140 -15.50 -10.34 -13.40
N LEU A 141 -14.26 -10.71 -13.70
CA LEU A 141 -13.83 -11.03 -15.07
C LEU A 141 -14.66 -12.17 -15.67
N ARG A 142 -14.89 -13.25 -14.92
CA ARG A 142 -15.76 -14.34 -15.38
C ARG A 142 -17.22 -13.94 -15.50
N ALA A 143 -17.76 -13.21 -14.53
CA ALA A 143 -19.15 -12.77 -14.54
C ALA A 143 -19.46 -11.84 -15.73
N THR A 144 -18.47 -11.07 -16.19
CA THR A 144 -18.58 -10.15 -17.33
C THR A 144 -18.02 -10.71 -18.64
N GLY A 145 -17.52 -11.96 -18.65
CA GLY A 145 -16.94 -12.61 -19.84
C GLY A 145 -15.66 -11.94 -20.36
N GLN A 146 -14.89 -11.30 -19.47
CA GLN A 146 -13.65 -10.58 -19.77
C GLN A 146 -12.38 -11.39 -19.50
N ASP A 147 -12.49 -12.64 -19.05
CA ASP A 147 -11.33 -13.45 -18.72
C ASP A 147 -10.69 -14.10 -19.96
N THR A 148 -9.36 -13.98 -20.10
CA THR A 148 -8.58 -14.74 -21.09
C THR A 148 -7.91 -15.94 -20.42
N PRO A 149 -7.64 -17.04 -21.15
CA PRO A 149 -6.96 -18.21 -20.57
C PRO A 149 -5.63 -17.86 -19.90
N GLU A 150 -4.81 -17.01 -20.52
CA GLU A 150 -3.51 -16.61 -19.99
C GLU A 150 -3.62 -15.81 -18.69
N LEU A 151 -4.63 -14.92 -18.61
CA LEU A 151 -4.88 -14.12 -17.43
C LEU A 151 -5.44 -14.98 -16.29
N THR A 152 -6.42 -15.83 -16.60
CA THR A 152 -7.03 -16.77 -15.64
C THR A 152 -5.98 -17.68 -15.03
N ASP A 153 -5.10 -18.26 -15.84
CA ASP A 153 -4.01 -19.12 -15.35
C ASP A 153 -3.05 -18.35 -14.43
N LYS A 154 -2.73 -17.10 -14.78
CA LYS A 154 -1.87 -16.25 -13.94
C LYS A 154 -2.52 -15.95 -12.59
N LEU A 155 -3.81 -15.58 -12.59
CA LEU A 155 -4.56 -15.29 -11.36
C LEU A 155 -4.70 -16.56 -10.49
N ILE A 156 -4.97 -17.71 -11.08
CA ILE A 156 -5.02 -19.01 -10.38
C ILE A 156 -3.67 -19.36 -9.74
N ARG A 157 -2.54 -19.13 -10.44
CA ARG A 157 -1.21 -19.33 -9.84
C ARG A 157 -0.97 -18.41 -8.63
N PHE A 158 -1.40 -17.16 -8.70
CA PHE A 158 -1.31 -16.24 -7.57
C PHE A 158 -2.18 -16.68 -6.39
N MET A 159 -3.42 -17.12 -6.64
CA MET A 159 -4.30 -17.63 -5.59
C MET A 159 -3.74 -18.89 -4.93
N ASN A 160 -3.23 -19.85 -5.71
CA ASN A 160 -2.58 -21.06 -5.17
C ASN A 160 -1.36 -20.70 -4.31
N THR A 161 -0.51 -19.79 -4.78
CA THR A 161 0.66 -19.31 -4.02
C THR A 161 0.24 -18.62 -2.72
N GLY A 162 -0.79 -17.77 -2.79
CA GLY A 162 -1.35 -17.08 -1.62
C GLY A 162 -1.94 -18.05 -0.61
N TYR A 163 -2.72 -19.04 -1.06
CA TYR A 163 -3.29 -20.09 -0.22
C TYR A 163 -2.20 -20.85 0.55
N GLN A 164 -1.17 -21.36 -0.15
CA GLN A 164 -0.08 -22.10 0.48
C GLN A 164 0.71 -21.24 1.49
N ARG A 165 0.97 -19.97 1.16
CA ARG A 165 1.62 -19.03 2.10
C ARG A 165 0.75 -18.76 3.33
N GLN A 166 -0.56 -18.61 3.15
CA GLN A 166 -1.47 -18.34 4.25
C GLN A 166 -1.56 -19.52 5.24
N LEU A 167 -1.40 -20.75 4.76
CA LEU A 167 -1.36 -21.94 5.62
C LEU A 167 -0.19 -21.95 6.61
N LEU A 168 0.88 -21.19 6.38
CA LEU A 168 1.99 -21.04 7.34
C LEU A 168 1.54 -20.38 8.66
N TYR A 169 0.42 -19.66 8.64
CA TYR A 169 -0.18 -18.99 9.78
C TYR A 169 -1.31 -19.82 10.44
N LEU A 170 -1.59 -21.02 9.92
CA LEU A 170 -2.57 -21.94 10.49
C LEU A 170 -2.00 -22.60 11.75
N ARG A 171 -2.82 -22.66 12.79
CA ARG A 171 -2.54 -23.34 14.06
C ARG A 171 -3.18 -24.71 14.11
N ASP A 172 -2.71 -25.55 15.04
CA ASP A 172 -3.14 -26.95 15.15
C ASP A 172 -4.63 -27.11 15.53
N ASP A 173 -5.20 -26.10 16.20
CA ASP A 173 -6.61 -26.04 16.59
C ASP A 173 -7.55 -25.53 15.46
N GLY A 174 -7.00 -25.20 14.29
CA GLY A 174 -7.76 -24.69 13.14
C GLY A 174 -7.90 -23.17 13.08
N SER A 175 -7.31 -22.45 14.03
CA SER A 175 -7.33 -20.98 14.04
C SER A 175 -6.14 -20.38 13.30
N PHE A 176 -6.29 -19.12 12.88
CA PHE A 176 -5.21 -18.33 12.30
C PHE A 176 -4.77 -17.23 13.27
N SER A 177 -3.49 -16.93 13.28
CA SER A 177 -2.92 -15.81 14.02
C SER A 177 -1.84 -15.11 13.20
N VAL A 178 -1.44 -13.92 13.62
CA VAL A 178 -0.54 -13.05 12.83
C VAL A 178 0.83 -13.70 12.62
N PHE A 179 1.31 -14.45 13.62
CA PHE A 179 2.60 -15.17 13.57
C PHE A 179 2.42 -16.69 13.71
N GLY A 180 1.23 -17.19 13.39
CA GLY A 180 0.92 -18.62 13.40
C GLY A 180 1.23 -19.28 14.75
N ARG A 181 2.08 -20.29 14.75
CA ARG A 181 2.41 -21.07 15.96
C ARG A 181 3.19 -20.30 17.03
N ALA A 182 3.82 -19.18 16.67
CA ALA A 182 4.55 -18.35 17.63
C ALA A 182 3.62 -17.60 18.61
N ASP A 183 2.35 -17.41 18.25
CA ASP A 183 1.38 -16.76 19.12
C ASP A 183 0.83 -17.73 20.18
N ALA A 184 0.42 -17.20 21.33
CA ALA A 184 -0.20 -18.01 22.38
C ALA A 184 -1.60 -18.52 21.98
N SER A 185 -2.32 -17.79 21.11
CA SER A 185 -3.69 -18.11 20.71
C SER A 185 -4.02 -17.61 19.30
N GLY A 186 -5.05 -18.22 18.69
CA GLY A 186 -5.64 -17.74 17.44
C GLY A 186 -6.44 -16.45 17.60
N SER A 187 -6.54 -15.69 16.51
CA SER A 187 -7.36 -14.47 16.45
C SER A 187 -8.75 -14.78 15.89
N THR A 188 -9.81 -14.43 16.63
CA THR A 188 -11.20 -14.61 16.16
C THR A 188 -11.43 -13.89 14.84
N TRP A 189 -10.96 -12.65 14.76
CA TRP A 189 -11.08 -11.82 13.58
C TRP A 189 -10.32 -12.40 12.38
N LEU A 190 -9.03 -12.72 12.56
CA LEU A 190 -8.20 -13.19 11.45
C LEU A 190 -8.68 -14.55 10.95
N THR A 191 -9.10 -15.44 11.85
CA THR A 191 -9.66 -16.74 11.49
C THR A 191 -10.92 -16.59 10.64
N ALA A 192 -11.82 -15.65 11.00
CA ALA A 192 -13.00 -15.35 10.19
C ALA A 192 -12.64 -14.76 8.82
N PHE A 193 -11.69 -13.82 8.76
CA PHE A 193 -11.21 -13.24 7.49
C PHE A 193 -10.63 -14.29 6.55
N VAL A 194 -9.78 -15.19 7.06
CA VAL A 194 -9.17 -16.26 6.27
C VAL A 194 -10.21 -17.28 5.82
N LEU A 195 -11.15 -17.65 6.71
CA LEU A 195 -12.24 -18.56 6.37
C LEU A 195 -13.07 -18.02 5.20
N LYS A 196 -13.51 -16.76 5.28
CA LYS A 196 -14.24 -16.08 4.20
C LYS A 196 -13.44 -16.09 2.90
N SER A 197 -12.17 -15.67 2.96
CA SER A 197 -11.30 -15.57 1.79
C SER A 197 -11.07 -16.93 1.12
N PHE A 198 -10.84 -17.99 1.91
CA PHE A 198 -10.63 -19.34 1.40
C PHE A 198 -11.90 -19.92 0.80
N ALA A 199 -13.07 -19.68 1.42
CA ALA A 199 -14.33 -20.15 0.87
C ALA A 199 -14.67 -19.49 -0.47
N GLN A 200 -14.43 -18.17 -0.61
CA GLN A 200 -14.57 -17.48 -1.89
C GLN A 200 -13.59 -18.04 -2.94
N ALA A 201 -12.34 -18.30 -2.55
CA ALA A 201 -11.32 -18.85 -3.43
C ALA A 201 -11.60 -20.30 -3.88
N GLN A 202 -12.37 -21.08 -3.12
CA GLN A 202 -12.73 -22.47 -3.43
C GLN A 202 -13.47 -22.63 -4.76
N THR A 203 -14.12 -21.56 -5.24
CA THR A 203 -14.76 -21.51 -6.56
C THR A 203 -13.74 -21.59 -7.72
N PHE A 204 -12.47 -21.26 -7.47
CA PHE A 204 -11.43 -21.12 -8.49
C PHE A 204 -10.22 -22.04 -8.28
N ILE A 205 -9.89 -22.37 -7.04
CA ILE A 205 -8.75 -23.23 -6.67
C ILE A 205 -9.20 -24.34 -5.72
N LEU A 206 -8.40 -25.41 -5.67
CA LEU A 206 -8.62 -26.47 -4.69
C LEU A 206 -8.20 -25.98 -3.29
N VAL A 207 -9.17 -25.89 -2.39
CA VAL A 207 -8.98 -25.57 -0.98
C VAL A 207 -9.32 -26.81 -0.16
N ASP A 208 -8.44 -27.19 0.77
CA ASP A 208 -8.70 -28.32 1.67
C ASP A 208 -9.87 -28.01 2.62
N GLU A 209 -10.97 -28.74 2.44
CA GLU A 209 -12.17 -28.69 3.28
C GLU A 209 -11.90 -28.96 4.76
N SER A 210 -10.85 -29.73 5.07
CA SER A 210 -10.44 -30.00 6.44
C SER A 210 -10.05 -28.72 7.18
N VAL A 211 -9.43 -27.77 6.47
CA VAL A 211 -9.04 -26.46 7.01
C VAL A 211 -10.29 -25.62 7.28
N LEU A 212 -11.18 -25.47 6.27
CA LEU A 212 -12.43 -24.71 6.41
C LEU A 212 -13.29 -25.22 7.56
N ARG A 213 -13.50 -26.54 7.63
CA ARG A 213 -14.30 -27.18 8.69
C ARG A 213 -13.69 -26.98 10.08
N LYS A 214 -12.37 -27.09 10.22
CA LYS A 214 -11.69 -26.85 11.51
C LYS A 214 -11.83 -25.39 11.94
N SER A 215 -11.64 -24.44 11.02
CA SER A 215 -11.81 -23.01 11.32
C SER A 215 -13.26 -22.64 11.68
N ARG A 216 -14.26 -23.16 10.96
CA ARG A 216 -15.69 -23.01 11.32
C ARG A 216 -15.98 -23.56 12.72
N SER A 217 -15.52 -24.79 13.00
CA SER A 217 -15.71 -25.42 14.32
C SER A 217 -15.03 -24.64 15.45
N TRP A 218 -13.83 -24.11 15.19
CA TRP A 218 -13.12 -23.29 16.17
C TRP A 218 -13.87 -22.00 16.46
N LEU A 219 -14.32 -21.26 15.42
CA LEU A 219 -15.09 -20.03 15.57
C LEU A 219 -16.38 -20.27 16.37
N GLY A 220 -17.16 -21.29 16.02
CA GLY A 220 -18.39 -21.64 16.75
C GLY A 220 -18.17 -21.90 18.24
N LYS A 221 -17.01 -22.45 18.63
CA LYS A 221 -16.64 -22.64 20.05
C LYS A 221 -16.27 -21.34 20.77
N LYS A 222 -16.07 -20.23 20.05
CA LYS A 222 -15.71 -18.91 20.60
C LYS A 222 -16.91 -17.97 20.71
N GLN A 223 -18.12 -18.49 20.53
CA GLN A 223 -19.35 -17.77 20.76
C GLN A 223 -19.74 -17.84 22.24
N GLY A 224 -20.11 -16.68 22.82
CA GLY A 224 -20.60 -16.55 24.18
C GLY A 224 -22.03 -17.06 24.35
N LYS A 225 -22.49 -17.13 25.61
CA LYS A 225 -23.87 -17.56 25.93
C LYS A 225 -24.94 -16.55 25.50
N ASP A 226 -24.54 -15.29 25.34
CA ASP A 226 -25.33 -14.19 24.80
C ASP A 226 -25.36 -14.18 23.26
N GLY A 227 -24.64 -15.11 22.62
CA GLY A 227 -24.54 -15.23 21.17
C GLY A 227 -23.49 -14.32 20.53
N CYS A 228 -22.85 -13.45 21.30
CA CYS A 228 -21.79 -12.58 20.80
C CYS A 228 -20.47 -13.35 20.67
N PHE A 229 -19.66 -13.05 19.66
CA PHE A 229 -18.33 -13.66 19.52
C PHE A 229 -17.30 -12.97 20.40
N LEU A 230 -16.47 -13.76 21.07
CA LEU A 230 -15.40 -13.26 21.93
C LEU A 230 -14.22 -12.77 21.07
N ALA A 231 -13.73 -11.57 21.39
CA ALA A 231 -12.47 -11.06 20.84
C ALA A 231 -11.29 -11.82 21.46
N LEU A 232 -10.86 -12.91 20.81
CA LEU A 232 -9.68 -13.68 21.19
C LEU A 232 -8.51 -13.39 20.26
N GLY A 233 -7.30 -13.56 20.78
CA GLY A 233 -6.07 -13.22 20.09
C GLY A 233 -5.94 -11.72 19.84
N LYS A 234 -4.87 -11.33 19.15
CA LYS A 234 -4.69 -9.94 18.74
C LYS A 234 -5.57 -9.65 17.52
N VAL A 235 -6.48 -8.70 17.65
CA VAL A 235 -7.18 -8.07 16.52
C VAL A 235 -6.31 -6.89 16.10
N LEU A 236 -5.92 -6.78 14.83
CA LEU A 236 -5.03 -5.69 14.40
C LEU A 236 -5.78 -4.45 13.90
N HIS A 237 -7.09 -4.56 13.70
CA HIS A 237 -7.95 -3.50 13.19
C HIS A 237 -8.79 -2.88 14.33
N LYS A 238 -8.46 -1.67 14.76
CA LYS A 238 -9.14 -0.98 15.89
C LYS A 238 -10.64 -0.80 15.72
N HIS A 239 -11.12 -0.45 14.52
CA HIS A 239 -12.56 -0.26 14.28
C HIS A 239 -13.37 -1.54 14.53
N MET A 240 -12.74 -2.72 14.35
CA MET A 240 -13.36 -4.01 14.65
C MET A 240 -13.24 -4.45 16.10
N LYS A 241 -12.34 -3.85 16.90
CA LYS A 241 -12.31 -4.00 18.37
C LYS A 241 -13.42 -3.21 19.07
N GLY A 242 -14.18 -2.39 18.33
CA GLY A 242 -15.12 -1.44 18.93
C GLY A 242 -14.44 -0.17 19.43
N GLY A 243 -13.36 0.29 18.77
CA GLY A 243 -12.64 1.54 19.06
C GLY A 243 -13.44 2.85 18.86
N ILE A 244 -14.76 2.77 18.96
CA ILE A 244 -15.69 3.88 19.03
C ILE A 244 -15.87 4.16 20.53
N VAL A 245 -15.52 5.37 20.96
CA VAL A 245 -15.57 5.81 22.36
C VAL A 245 -16.84 5.32 23.08
N GLY A 246 -16.67 4.56 24.17
CA GLY A 246 -17.66 4.47 25.24
C GLY A 246 -18.35 3.13 25.50
N LYS A 247 -18.01 2.03 24.82
CA LYS A 247 -18.33 0.63 25.21
C LYS A 247 -17.60 -0.30 24.24
N ASP A 248 -16.82 -1.26 24.76
CA ASP A 248 -16.31 -2.42 24.00
C ASP A 248 -17.51 -3.26 23.51
N SER A 249 -18.23 -2.77 22.50
CA SER A 249 -19.39 -3.47 21.97
C SER A 249 -18.88 -4.67 21.18
N PRO A 250 -19.28 -5.91 21.53
CA PRO A 250 -18.88 -7.11 20.79
C PRO A 250 -19.56 -7.21 19.42
N VAL A 251 -20.43 -6.25 19.08
CA VAL A 251 -21.36 -6.29 17.95
C VAL A 251 -20.65 -6.17 16.59
N PRO A 252 -19.69 -5.24 16.36
CA PRO A 252 -18.97 -5.18 15.08
C PRO A 252 -18.23 -6.49 14.77
N LEU A 253 -17.51 -7.05 15.76
CA LEU A 253 -16.83 -8.33 15.60
C LEU A 253 -17.82 -9.47 15.36
N THR A 254 -18.93 -9.51 16.11
CA THR A 254 -19.97 -10.54 15.95
C THR A 254 -20.59 -10.49 14.57
N ALA A 255 -20.95 -9.30 14.07
CA ALA A 255 -21.50 -9.10 12.74
C ALA A 255 -20.50 -9.55 11.68
N TYR A 256 -19.23 -9.18 11.82
CA TYR A 256 -18.17 -9.57 10.89
C TYR A 256 -17.94 -11.09 10.84
N VAL A 257 -17.90 -11.76 12.00
CA VAL A 257 -17.76 -13.22 12.07
C VAL A 257 -18.98 -13.91 11.45
N MET A 258 -20.19 -13.39 11.73
CA MET A 258 -21.43 -13.88 11.15
C MET A 258 -21.41 -13.74 9.61
N ILE A 259 -21.05 -12.57 9.08
CA ILE A 259 -20.85 -12.34 7.64
C ILE A 259 -19.88 -13.37 7.05
N SER A 260 -18.72 -13.54 7.70
CA SER A 260 -17.67 -14.45 7.23
C SER A 260 -18.12 -15.91 7.20
N LEU A 261 -18.90 -16.35 8.19
CA LEU A 261 -19.47 -17.70 8.22
C LEU A 261 -20.49 -17.90 7.10
N MET A 262 -21.42 -16.96 6.91
CA MET A 262 -22.46 -17.06 5.87
C MET A 262 -21.89 -16.98 4.46
N GLU A 263 -20.94 -16.08 4.19
CA GLU A 263 -20.24 -16.04 2.90
C GLU A 263 -19.37 -17.29 2.69
N ALA A 264 -18.94 -17.95 3.77
CA ALA A 264 -18.30 -19.25 3.70
C ALA A 264 -19.30 -20.43 3.58
N GLY A 265 -20.59 -20.17 3.38
CA GLY A 265 -21.61 -21.21 3.16
C GLY A 265 -22.21 -21.82 4.42
N GLU A 266 -22.09 -21.19 5.59
CA GLU A 266 -22.81 -21.59 6.79
C GLU A 266 -24.33 -21.45 6.60
N GLU A 267 -25.10 -22.43 7.08
CA GLU A 267 -26.56 -22.44 6.90
C GLU A 267 -27.26 -21.35 7.72
N LEU A 268 -28.29 -20.72 7.13
CA LEU A 268 -29.06 -19.63 7.75
C LEU A 268 -29.68 -19.98 9.11
N HIS A 269 -30.08 -21.25 9.29
CA HIS A 269 -30.72 -21.74 10.51
C HIS A 269 -29.76 -22.45 11.45
N SER A 270 -28.44 -22.36 11.21
CA SER A 270 -27.46 -22.97 12.11
C SER A 270 -27.52 -22.27 13.48
N PRO A 271 -27.33 -23.02 14.60
CA PRO A 271 -27.39 -22.43 15.93
C PRO A 271 -26.43 -21.25 16.12
N VAL A 272 -25.28 -21.29 15.44
CA VAL A 272 -24.24 -20.25 15.49
C VAL A 272 -24.75 -18.95 14.87
N VAL A 273 -25.37 -19.03 13.69
CA VAL A 273 -25.93 -17.87 12.96
C VAL A 273 -27.12 -17.26 13.71
N LEU A 274 -28.05 -18.10 14.19
CA LEU A 274 -29.22 -17.63 14.94
C LEU A 274 -28.83 -16.96 16.26
N SER A 275 -27.86 -17.54 16.97
CA SER A 275 -27.37 -16.96 18.24
C SER A 275 -26.63 -15.64 17.99
N ALA A 276 -25.83 -15.54 16.92
CA ALA A 276 -25.17 -14.30 16.52
C ALA A 276 -26.18 -13.21 16.16
N ALA A 277 -27.21 -13.55 15.37
CA ALA A 277 -28.30 -12.63 15.05
C ALA A 277 -29.03 -12.13 16.31
N GLY A 278 -29.20 -12.99 17.32
CA GLY A 278 -29.71 -12.61 18.64
C GLY A 278 -28.87 -11.54 19.32
N CYS A 279 -27.54 -11.70 19.34
CA CYS A 279 -26.62 -10.68 19.86
C CYS A 279 -26.75 -9.36 19.09
N LEU A 280 -26.80 -9.40 17.75
CA LEU A 280 -26.96 -8.20 16.93
C LEU A 280 -28.30 -7.49 17.18
N ALA A 281 -29.37 -8.22 17.45
CA ALA A 281 -30.71 -7.66 17.65
C ALA A 281 -30.84 -6.85 18.95
N VAL A 282 -30.09 -7.20 20.01
CA VAL A 282 -30.12 -6.51 21.31
C VAL A 282 -29.36 -5.17 21.27
N ASP A 283 -28.43 -5.02 20.34
CA ASP A 283 -27.64 -3.80 20.21
C ASP A 283 -28.48 -2.60 19.76
N SER A 284 -28.36 -1.50 20.51
CA SER A 284 -29.00 -0.21 20.25
C SER A 284 -28.02 0.86 19.77
N SER A 285 -26.84 0.46 19.26
CA SER A 285 -25.85 1.41 18.76
C SER A 285 -26.37 2.10 17.50
N HIS A 286 -26.22 3.42 17.45
CA HIS A 286 -26.50 4.23 16.27
C HIS A 286 -25.23 4.59 15.49
N HIS A 287 -24.08 4.02 15.86
CA HIS A 287 -22.83 4.34 15.18
C HIS A 287 -22.82 3.81 13.74
N PRO A 288 -22.51 4.63 12.71
CA PRO A 288 -22.63 4.23 11.30
C PRO A 288 -21.84 2.96 10.97
N TYR A 289 -20.58 2.83 11.43
CA TYR A 289 -19.77 1.63 11.19
C TYR A 289 -20.42 0.34 11.72
N THR A 290 -20.96 0.38 12.94
CA THR A 290 -21.63 -0.78 13.56
C THR A 290 -22.92 -1.12 12.84
N LEU A 291 -23.72 -0.10 12.49
CA LEU A 291 -24.95 -0.28 11.74
C LEU A 291 -24.69 -0.89 10.35
N ALA A 292 -23.63 -0.50 9.65
CA ALA A 292 -23.30 -1.01 8.31
C ALA A 292 -22.98 -2.52 8.33
N LEU A 293 -22.12 -2.95 9.26
CA LEU A 293 -21.84 -4.37 9.48
C LEU A 293 -23.10 -5.14 9.88
N LYS A 294 -23.90 -4.58 10.79
CA LYS A 294 -25.16 -5.19 11.25
C LYS A 294 -26.18 -5.32 10.11
N ALA A 295 -26.35 -4.28 9.29
CA ALA A 295 -27.26 -4.29 8.15
C ALA A 295 -26.87 -5.41 7.16
N TYR A 296 -25.59 -5.53 6.83
CA TYR A 296 -25.13 -6.56 5.90
C TYR A 296 -25.26 -7.97 6.47
N ALA A 297 -24.85 -8.19 7.72
CA ALA A 297 -24.99 -9.47 8.40
C ALA A 297 -26.47 -9.92 8.46
N LEU A 298 -27.37 -9.03 8.83
CA LEU A 298 -28.80 -9.33 8.91
C LEU A 298 -29.42 -9.54 7.52
N ALA A 299 -28.95 -8.81 6.49
CA ALA A 299 -29.39 -8.97 5.11
C ALA A 299 -29.03 -10.36 4.57
N LEU A 300 -27.78 -10.80 4.77
CA LEU A 300 -27.34 -12.15 4.43
C LEU A 300 -28.16 -13.23 5.16
N ALA A 301 -28.50 -13.00 6.44
CA ALA A 301 -29.37 -13.87 7.22
C ALA A 301 -30.86 -13.82 6.84
N ARG A 302 -31.23 -12.94 5.88
CA ARG A 302 -32.62 -12.71 5.44
C ARG A 302 -33.57 -12.32 6.56
N LEU A 303 -33.08 -11.54 7.52
CA LEU A 303 -33.86 -11.05 8.65
C LEU A 303 -34.48 -9.67 8.34
N PRO A 304 -35.75 -9.43 8.72
CA PRO A 304 -36.44 -8.17 8.41
C PRO A 304 -35.81 -6.95 9.12
N THR A 305 -35.10 -7.18 10.23
CA THR A 305 -34.35 -6.16 10.96
C THR A 305 -33.18 -5.58 10.15
N ALA A 306 -32.75 -6.24 9.07
CA ALA A 306 -31.75 -5.72 8.13
C ALA A 306 -32.18 -4.39 7.52
N GLN A 307 -33.46 -4.29 7.12
CA GLN A 307 -33.98 -3.09 6.48
C GLN A 307 -34.11 -1.93 7.47
N VAL A 308 -34.40 -2.22 8.74
CA VAL A 308 -34.40 -1.22 9.81
C VAL A 308 -32.99 -0.67 10.03
N ALA A 309 -31.98 -1.53 10.12
CA ALA A 309 -30.59 -1.11 10.27
C ALA A 309 -30.09 -0.29 9.06
N LEU A 310 -30.44 -0.71 7.84
CA LEU A 310 -30.11 0.05 6.63
C LEU A 310 -30.81 1.41 6.58
N GLN A 311 -32.08 1.50 6.98
CA GLN A 311 -32.78 2.79 7.00
C GLN A 311 -32.13 3.76 7.97
N LEU A 312 -31.76 3.31 9.18
CA LEU A 312 -31.04 4.13 10.15
C LEU A 312 -29.70 4.64 9.62
N LEU A 313 -29.02 3.88 8.75
CA LEU A 313 -27.81 4.34 8.06
C LEU A 313 -28.12 5.40 7.00
N LEU A 314 -29.14 5.16 6.19
CA LEU A 314 -29.54 6.10 5.14
C LEU A 314 -29.93 7.46 5.72
N ASP A 315 -30.59 7.47 6.86
CA ASP A 315 -30.97 8.69 7.57
C ASP A 315 -29.75 9.49 8.10
N GLN A 316 -28.59 8.84 8.23
CA GLN A 316 -27.32 9.44 8.66
C GLN A 316 -26.37 9.77 7.49
N ALA A 317 -26.75 9.47 6.24
CA ALA A 317 -25.88 9.64 5.09
C ALA A 317 -25.68 11.12 4.75
N VAL A 318 -24.44 11.49 4.41
CA VAL A 318 -24.16 12.77 3.76
C VAL A 318 -24.40 12.62 2.27
N VAL A 319 -25.34 13.40 1.74
CA VAL A 319 -25.76 13.33 0.34
C VAL A 319 -25.46 14.65 -0.35
N THR A 320 -24.69 14.59 -1.42
CA THR A 320 -24.44 15.70 -2.34
C THR A 320 -25.04 15.37 -3.72
N PRO A 321 -24.96 16.27 -4.72
CA PRO A 321 -25.38 15.95 -6.08
C PRO A 321 -24.69 14.69 -6.61
N ASP A 322 -23.37 14.56 -6.37
CA ASP A 322 -22.53 13.52 -6.95
C ASP A 322 -22.22 12.35 -6.00
N PHE A 323 -22.28 12.57 -4.68
CA PHE A 323 -21.81 11.59 -3.69
C PHE A 323 -22.85 11.25 -2.63
N MET A 324 -22.73 10.04 -2.09
CA MET A 324 -23.41 9.60 -0.88
C MET A 324 -22.38 8.82 -0.04
N TYR A 325 -22.18 9.23 1.21
CA TYR A 325 -21.16 8.63 2.08
C TYR A 325 -21.48 8.86 3.57
N TRP A 326 -20.68 8.26 4.45
CA TRP A 326 -20.82 8.39 5.91
C TRP A 326 -19.56 9.01 6.48
N GLU A 327 -19.73 10.00 7.35
CA GLU A 327 -18.62 10.57 8.11
C GLU A 327 -18.53 9.86 9.45
N LEU A 328 -17.35 9.36 9.78
CA LEU A 328 -17.12 8.70 11.06
C LEU A 328 -16.42 9.68 12.00
N PRO A 329 -17.11 10.24 13.01
CA PRO A 329 -16.49 11.10 13.98
C PRO A 329 -15.46 10.30 14.79
N SER A 330 -14.20 10.68 14.67
CA SER A 330 -13.11 10.18 15.51
C SER A 330 -12.51 11.36 16.27
N ARG A 331 -12.09 11.10 17.52
CA ARG A 331 -11.47 12.10 18.41
C ARG A 331 -10.16 12.67 17.84
N TYR A 332 -9.58 12.01 16.82
CA TYR A 332 -8.27 12.29 16.24
C TYR A 332 -8.34 12.62 14.73
N GLY A 333 -9.54 12.91 14.21
CA GLY A 333 -9.78 13.16 12.79
C GLY A 333 -10.43 11.97 12.08
N ARG A 334 -10.99 12.24 10.89
CA ARG A 334 -11.78 11.27 10.10
C ARG A 334 -10.91 10.10 9.63
N SER A 335 -11.34 8.87 9.89
CA SER A 335 -10.66 7.67 9.37
C SER A 335 -11.23 7.32 7.99
N ARG A 336 -10.56 7.77 6.92
CA ARG A 336 -11.00 7.52 5.54
C ARG A 336 -11.16 6.03 5.25
N ALA A 337 -10.29 5.19 5.80
CA ALA A 337 -10.36 3.74 5.67
C ALA A 337 -11.71 3.19 6.18
N ALA A 338 -12.11 3.57 7.40
CA ALA A 338 -13.36 3.11 8.00
C ALA A 338 -14.59 3.70 7.29
N GLU A 339 -14.51 4.93 6.77
CA GLU A 339 -15.58 5.52 5.96
C GLU A 339 -15.79 4.73 4.65
N VAL A 340 -14.70 4.35 3.96
CA VAL A 340 -14.74 3.49 2.76
C VAL A 340 -15.29 2.10 3.10
N GLU A 341 -14.85 1.49 4.18
CA GLU A 341 -15.36 0.19 4.64
C GLU A 341 -16.87 0.25 4.94
N THR A 342 -17.32 1.29 5.66
CA THR A 342 -18.73 1.52 5.99
C THR A 342 -19.58 1.63 4.72
N ALA A 343 -19.17 2.51 3.80
CA ALA A 343 -19.85 2.72 2.52
C ALA A 343 -19.93 1.43 1.69
N SER A 344 -18.87 0.62 1.72
CA SER A 344 -18.80 -0.66 1.00
C SER A 344 -19.80 -1.69 1.55
N TYR A 345 -19.90 -1.82 2.88
CA TYR A 345 -20.93 -2.67 3.50
C TYR A 345 -22.35 -2.18 3.23
N VAL A 346 -22.57 -0.87 3.11
CA VAL A 346 -23.87 -0.34 2.73
C VAL A 346 -24.26 -0.76 1.32
N ILE A 347 -23.35 -0.68 0.34
CA ILE A 347 -23.59 -1.19 -1.03
C ILE A 347 -23.94 -2.67 -1.00
N LEU A 348 -23.15 -3.48 -0.28
CA LEU A 348 -23.39 -4.92 -0.17
C LEU A 348 -24.77 -5.21 0.46
N SER A 349 -25.16 -4.44 1.48
CA SER A 349 -26.49 -4.54 2.11
C SER A 349 -27.61 -4.17 1.15
N MET A 350 -27.48 -3.06 0.42
CA MET A 350 -28.45 -2.59 -0.56
C MET A 350 -28.69 -3.63 -1.66
N ILE A 351 -27.61 -4.15 -2.24
CA ILE A 351 -27.69 -5.16 -3.31
C ILE A 351 -28.29 -6.47 -2.79
N THR A 352 -27.89 -6.90 -1.59
CA THR A 352 -28.42 -8.13 -0.98
C THR A 352 -29.91 -8.04 -0.66
N LEU A 353 -30.41 -6.86 -0.28
CA LEU A 353 -31.82 -6.63 0.02
C LEU A 353 -32.66 -6.43 -1.23
N ASN A 354 -32.30 -5.45 -2.08
CA ASN A 354 -32.98 -5.14 -3.33
C ASN A 354 -32.11 -4.24 -4.22
N ALA A 355 -31.33 -4.84 -5.12
CA ALA A 355 -30.44 -4.11 -6.01
C ALA A 355 -31.15 -3.01 -6.82
N GLU A 356 -32.27 -3.31 -7.45
CA GLU A 356 -32.98 -2.37 -8.35
C GLU A 356 -33.47 -1.11 -7.61
N CYS A 357 -33.99 -1.27 -6.39
CA CYS A 357 -34.51 -0.16 -5.58
C CYS A 357 -33.42 0.85 -5.19
N PHE A 358 -32.18 0.38 -5.02
CA PHE A 358 -31.07 1.19 -4.51
C PHE A 358 -30.06 1.60 -5.60
N PHE A 359 -30.36 1.40 -6.88
CA PHE A 359 -29.42 1.69 -7.97
C PHE A 359 -28.84 3.11 -7.92
N GLN A 360 -29.68 4.13 -7.71
CA GLN A 360 -29.24 5.54 -7.68
C GLN A 360 -28.34 5.82 -6.47
N GLN A 361 -28.71 5.34 -5.30
CA GLN A 361 -27.93 5.48 -4.07
C GLN A 361 -26.58 4.75 -4.21
N ALA A 362 -26.60 3.49 -4.64
CA ALA A 362 -25.41 2.69 -4.84
C ALA A 362 -24.44 3.35 -5.82
N THR A 363 -24.94 3.94 -6.92
CA THR A 363 -24.12 4.67 -7.90
C THR A 363 -23.38 5.86 -7.27
N LYS A 364 -24.05 6.66 -6.45
CA LYS A 364 -23.43 7.79 -5.74
C LYS A 364 -22.37 7.33 -4.73
N ILE A 365 -22.61 6.20 -4.06
CA ILE A 365 -21.66 5.62 -3.13
C ILE A 365 -20.44 5.08 -3.89
N VAL A 366 -20.64 4.40 -5.03
CA VAL A 366 -19.56 3.90 -5.91
C VAL A 366 -18.70 5.04 -6.43
N GLN A 367 -19.31 6.14 -6.89
CA GLN A 367 -18.59 7.34 -7.32
C GLN A 367 -17.72 7.90 -6.18
N TRP A 368 -18.26 7.97 -4.96
CA TRP A 368 -17.51 8.44 -3.80
C TRP A 368 -16.36 7.50 -3.39
N ILE A 369 -16.61 6.19 -3.31
CA ILE A 369 -15.59 5.17 -3.03
C ILE A 369 -14.48 5.27 -4.08
N THR A 370 -14.83 5.35 -5.36
CA THR A 370 -13.85 5.43 -6.45
C THR A 370 -12.97 6.67 -6.32
N ALA A 371 -13.53 7.81 -5.87
CA ALA A 371 -12.77 9.02 -5.58
C ALA A 371 -11.74 8.86 -4.44
N GLN A 372 -11.91 7.87 -3.55
CA GLN A 372 -10.95 7.55 -2.47
C GLN A 372 -9.80 6.62 -2.89
N ARG A 373 -9.79 6.13 -4.13
CA ARG A 373 -8.76 5.20 -4.62
C ARG A 373 -7.40 5.87 -4.77
N ASN A 374 -6.35 5.12 -4.45
CA ASN A 374 -4.97 5.48 -4.77
C ASN A 374 -4.62 5.17 -6.24
N SER A 375 -3.43 5.60 -6.69
CA SER A 375 -2.95 5.40 -8.07
C SER A 375 -2.71 3.95 -8.48
N ARG A 376 -2.77 3.01 -7.53
CA ARG A 376 -2.57 1.56 -7.78
C ARG A 376 -3.88 0.78 -7.72
N GLY A 377 -5.01 1.47 -7.62
CA GLY A 377 -6.34 0.88 -7.59
C GLY A 377 -6.81 0.36 -6.23
N GLY A 378 -5.98 0.47 -5.18
CA GLY A 378 -6.33 0.14 -3.79
C GLY A 378 -6.76 1.37 -2.97
N PHE A 379 -6.87 1.19 -1.66
CA PHE A 379 -7.31 2.22 -0.72
C PHE A 379 -6.27 2.44 0.39
N SER A 380 -6.68 3.01 1.53
CA SER A 380 -5.81 3.39 2.64
C SER A 380 -5.31 2.21 3.48
N SER A 381 -6.11 1.16 3.59
CA SER A 381 -5.87 0.00 4.47
C SER A 381 -6.05 -1.32 3.70
N THR A 382 -5.98 -2.45 4.42
CA THR A 382 -6.28 -3.77 3.86
C THR A 382 -7.78 -4.06 3.85
N GLN A 383 -8.50 -3.72 4.92
CA GLN A 383 -9.92 -4.06 5.07
C GLN A 383 -10.81 -3.24 4.16
N ASP A 384 -10.61 -1.93 4.11
CA ASP A 384 -11.29 -1.03 3.17
C ASP A 384 -11.06 -1.49 1.73
N THR A 385 -9.84 -1.90 1.37
CA THR A 385 -9.52 -2.38 0.03
C THR A 385 -10.25 -3.67 -0.31
N VAL A 386 -10.24 -4.67 0.57
CA VAL A 386 -10.91 -5.95 0.30
C VAL A 386 -12.42 -5.78 0.18
N VAL A 387 -13.05 -5.07 1.13
CA VAL A 387 -14.51 -4.91 1.13
C VAL A 387 -14.96 -3.95 0.02
N ALA A 388 -14.21 -2.89 -0.27
CA ALA A 388 -14.52 -2.00 -1.39
C ALA A 388 -14.41 -2.74 -2.73
N LEU A 389 -13.35 -3.52 -2.96
CA LEU A 389 -13.24 -4.32 -4.19
C LEU A 389 -14.38 -5.34 -4.31
N GLN A 390 -14.81 -5.96 -3.21
CA GLN A 390 -15.97 -6.85 -3.19
C GLN A 390 -17.27 -6.08 -3.53
N ALA A 391 -17.50 -4.92 -2.92
CA ALA A 391 -18.68 -4.10 -3.14
C ALA A 391 -18.76 -3.57 -4.57
N LEU A 392 -17.64 -3.05 -5.10
CA LEU A 392 -17.52 -2.59 -6.48
C LEU A 392 -17.75 -3.75 -7.47
N ALA A 393 -17.19 -4.95 -7.21
CA ALA A 393 -17.44 -6.13 -8.03
C ALA A 393 -18.90 -6.56 -8.00
N THR A 394 -19.51 -6.56 -6.82
CA THR A 394 -20.92 -6.89 -6.68
C THR A 394 -21.80 -5.87 -7.40
N TYR A 395 -21.49 -4.58 -7.33
CA TYR A 395 -22.18 -3.53 -8.06
C TYR A 395 -22.08 -3.72 -9.58
N GLU A 396 -20.86 -3.86 -10.12
CA GLU A 396 -20.64 -4.00 -11.56
C GLU A 396 -21.29 -5.27 -12.12
N THR A 397 -21.34 -6.37 -11.36
CA THR A 397 -22.05 -7.59 -11.79
C THR A 397 -23.57 -7.42 -11.88
N HIS A 398 -24.17 -6.52 -11.09
CA HIS A 398 -25.63 -6.28 -11.10
C HIS A 398 -26.05 -5.16 -12.04
N PHE A 399 -25.21 -4.14 -12.21
CA PHE A 399 -25.55 -2.92 -12.96
C PHE A 399 -24.67 -2.71 -14.19
N TYR A 400 -24.15 -3.79 -14.77
CA TYR A 400 -23.32 -3.75 -15.97
C TYR A 400 -23.97 -2.92 -17.10
N GLN A 401 -23.27 -1.86 -17.54
CA GLN A 401 -23.83 -0.87 -18.47
C GLN A 401 -23.64 -1.22 -19.97
N GLY A 402 -23.26 -2.45 -20.29
CA GLY A 402 -23.03 -2.87 -21.68
C GLY A 402 -21.65 -2.50 -22.21
N PRO A 403 -21.46 -2.50 -23.54
CA PRO A 403 -20.15 -2.28 -24.15
C PRO A 403 -19.67 -0.84 -23.99
N VAL A 404 -18.38 -0.68 -23.74
CA VAL A 404 -17.71 0.60 -23.55
C VAL A 404 -17.14 1.13 -24.87
N SER A 405 -17.39 2.41 -25.13
CA SER A 405 -16.78 3.22 -26.19
C SER A 405 -16.68 4.66 -25.69
N VAL A 406 -15.63 4.97 -24.95
CA VAL A 406 -15.40 6.25 -24.28
C VAL A 406 -14.23 6.99 -24.93
N GLU A 407 -14.42 8.29 -25.15
CA GLU A 407 -13.35 9.22 -25.52
C GLU A 407 -13.13 10.22 -24.38
N ALA A 408 -11.93 10.24 -23.82
CA ALA A 408 -11.56 11.17 -22.74
C ALA A 408 -10.50 12.15 -23.23
N ARG A 409 -10.89 13.41 -23.40
CA ARG A 409 -10.01 14.50 -23.83
C ARG A 409 -9.42 15.22 -22.63
N VAL A 410 -8.11 15.14 -22.49
CA VAL A 410 -7.32 15.80 -21.44
C VAL A 410 -6.67 17.07 -22.00
N THR A 411 -6.83 18.18 -21.28
CA THR A 411 -6.17 19.45 -21.54
C THR A 411 -5.50 19.97 -20.29
N ALA A 412 -4.21 20.29 -20.37
CA ALA A 412 -3.42 20.85 -19.26
C ALA A 412 -2.27 21.71 -19.79
N ALA A 413 -2.26 23.01 -19.49
CA ALA A 413 -1.36 23.99 -20.13
C ALA A 413 -1.37 23.86 -21.66
N PHE A 414 -0.25 23.45 -22.28
CA PHE A 414 -0.13 23.20 -23.73
C PHE A 414 -0.37 21.74 -24.14
N LEU A 415 -0.56 20.83 -23.18
CA LEU A 415 -0.91 19.44 -23.46
C LEU A 415 -2.37 19.36 -23.91
N SER A 416 -2.60 18.74 -25.07
CA SER A 416 -3.91 18.22 -25.48
C SER A 416 -3.75 16.76 -25.90
N HIS A 417 -4.39 15.86 -25.17
CA HIS A 417 -4.35 14.43 -25.43
C HIS A 417 -5.76 13.86 -25.42
N THR A 418 -6.03 12.80 -26.19
CA THR A 418 -7.34 12.14 -26.21
C THR A 418 -7.13 10.65 -26.08
N PHE A 419 -7.65 10.08 -25.00
CA PHE A 419 -7.71 8.65 -24.78
C PHE A 419 -8.92 8.08 -25.49
N THR A 420 -8.73 6.95 -26.17
CA THR A 420 -9.81 6.17 -26.76
C THR A 420 -9.88 4.83 -26.05
N VAL A 421 -11.02 4.57 -25.41
CA VAL A 421 -11.24 3.37 -24.61
C VAL A 421 -12.44 2.61 -25.16
N ASN A 422 -12.24 1.34 -25.48
CA ASN A 422 -13.24 0.45 -26.03
C ASN A 422 -13.09 -0.96 -25.43
N GLU A 423 -13.96 -1.89 -25.84
CA GLU A 423 -13.95 -3.27 -25.36
C GLU A 423 -12.59 -3.99 -25.47
N SER A 424 -11.76 -3.66 -26.46
CA SER A 424 -10.46 -4.32 -26.65
C SER A 424 -9.36 -3.83 -25.68
N ASN A 425 -9.51 -2.62 -25.14
CA ASN A 425 -8.51 -1.99 -24.28
C ASN A 425 -9.08 -1.48 -22.94
N LYS A 426 -10.31 -1.88 -22.57
CA LYS A 426 -10.98 -1.42 -21.33
C LYS A 426 -10.24 -1.77 -20.04
N LEU A 427 -9.48 -2.88 -20.04
CA LEU A 427 -8.63 -3.32 -18.93
C LEU A 427 -7.24 -2.66 -18.93
N LEU A 428 -6.86 -1.98 -20.02
CA LEU A 428 -5.56 -1.35 -20.16
C LEU A 428 -5.58 0.05 -19.55
N GLU A 429 -4.78 0.24 -18.50
CA GLU A 429 -4.50 1.57 -18.00
C GLU A 429 -3.66 2.35 -19.03
N GLN A 430 -4.24 3.39 -19.60
CA GLN A 430 -3.55 4.33 -20.48
C GLN A 430 -3.06 5.52 -19.67
N ARG A 431 -1.88 6.07 -20.00
CA ARG A 431 -1.30 7.20 -19.26
C ARG A 431 -0.68 8.28 -20.16
N VAL A 432 -0.75 9.53 -19.71
CA VAL A 432 -0.05 10.67 -20.33
C VAL A 432 0.62 11.53 -19.26
N THR A 433 1.90 11.85 -19.45
CA THR A 433 2.67 12.68 -18.50
C THR A 433 2.30 14.15 -18.65
N LEU A 434 2.13 14.85 -17.53
CA LEU A 434 1.91 16.30 -17.50
C LEU A 434 3.25 17.01 -17.69
N PRO A 435 3.38 17.92 -18.68
CA PRO A 435 4.67 18.50 -19.03
C PRO A 435 5.10 19.63 -18.09
N VAL A 436 4.15 20.31 -17.43
CA VAL A 436 4.40 21.43 -16.52
C VAL A 436 3.53 21.26 -15.28
N ILE A 437 4.10 21.56 -14.11
CA ILE A 437 3.47 21.53 -12.80
C ILE A 437 3.95 22.79 -12.06
N PRO A 438 3.07 23.56 -11.38
CA PRO A 438 1.63 23.35 -11.21
C PRO A 438 0.83 23.57 -12.50
N THR A 439 -0.33 22.91 -12.62
CA THR A 439 -1.23 23.07 -13.76
C THR A 439 -2.67 22.70 -13.43
N THR A 440 -3.62 23.25 -14.18
CA THR A 440 -5.03 22.84 -14.13
C THR A 440 -5.28 21.78 -15.18
N VAL A 441 -5.71 20.59 -14.74
CA VAL A 441 -6.08 19.47 -15.61
C VAL A 441 -7.58 19.49 -15.82
N ARG A 442 -8.01 19.60 -17.07
CA ARG A 442 -9.42 19.49 -17.47
C ARG A 442 -9.60 18.24 -18.33
N ILE A 443 -10.55 17.39 -17.95
CA ILE A 443 -10.89 16.16 -18.69
C ILE A 443 -12.36 16.21 -19.07
N VAL A 444 -12.64 16.07 -20.36
CA VAL A 444 -14.00 15.98 -20.90
C VAL A 444 -14.21 14.57 -21.44
N VAL A 445 -15.29 13.92 -21.00
CA VAL A 445 -15.63 12.55 -21.39
C VAL A 445 -16.84 12.55 -22.31
N GLY A 446 -16.74 11.83 -23.42
CA GLY A 446 -17.85 11.56 -24.33
C GLY A 446 -17.95 10.09 -24.71
N GLY A 447 -19.02 9.73 -25.41
CA GLY A 447 -19.27 8.38 -25.90
C GLY A 447 -20.31 7.62 -25.08
N GLN A 448 -20.11 6.32 -24.94
CA GLN A 448 -20.99 5.41 -24.21
C GLN A 448 -20.19 4.54 -23.25
N GLY A 449 -20.61 4.50 -21.98
CA GLY A 449 -19.97 3.71 -20.93
C GLY A 449 -19.27 4.59 -19.90
N CYS A 450 -18.59 3.95 -18.96
CA CYS A 450 -17.93 4.61 -17.84
C CYS A 450 -16.41 4.48 -17.90
N ALA A 451 -15.71 5.43 -17.29
CA ALA A 451 -14.27 5.39 -17.12
C ALA A 451 -13.85 5.98 -15.78
N VAL A 452 -12.83 5.35 -15.18
CA VAL A 452 -12.08 5.88 -14.06
C VAL A 452 -10.96 6.76 -14.61
N LEU A 453 -11.00 8.02 -14.22
CA LEU A 453 -10.00 9.03 -14.54
C LEU A 453 -9.17 9.28 -13.29
N GLN A 454 -7.85 9.35 -13.42
CA GLN A 454 -6.98 9.76 -12.31
C GLN A 454 -5.94 10.77 -12.75
N ALA A 455 -5.67 11.77 -11.91
CA ALA A 455 -4.44 12.54 -11.97
C ALA A 455 -3.59 12.14 -10.77
N VAL A 456 -2.33 11.80 -11.02
CA VAL A 456 -1.38 11.36 -9.99
C VAL A 456 -0.22 12.34 -9.97
N LEU A 457 0.09 12.87 -8.79
CA LEU A 457 1.26 13.72 -8.52
C LEU A 457 2.15 13.02 -7.50
N ARG A 458 3.39 12.72 -7.88
CA ARG A 458 4.44 12.26 -6.97
C ARG A 458 5.48 13.33 -6.79
N TYR A 459 5.95 13.52 -5.56
CA TYR A 459 6.99 14.48 -5.21
C TYR A 459 7.67 14.06 -3.91
N ASN A 460 8.83 14.63 -3.61
CA ASN A 460 9.49 14.38 -2.33
C ASN A 460 9.43 15.62 -1.43
N VAL A 461 9.34 15.41 -0.13
CA VAL A 461 9.48 16.45 0.90
C VAL A 461 10.69 16.14 1.79
N PRO A 462 11.46 17.13 2.27
CA PRO A 462 12.60 16.88 3.14
C PRO A 462 12.23 16.08 4.39
N HIS A 463 11.07 16.39 4.99
CA HIS A 463 10.55 15.73 6.19
C HIS A 463 9.05 15.45 6.02
N PRO A 464 8.53 14.28 6.46
CA PRO A 464 7.10 14.06 6.54
C PRO A 464 6.46 15.03 7.55
N GLU A 465 5.22 15.44 7.29
CA GLU A 465 4.43 16.16 8.28
C GLU A 465 4.25 15.27 9.53
N PRO A 466 4.77 15.68 10.70
CA PRO A 466 4.68 14.88 11.91
C PRO A 466 3.26 14.90 12.44
N SER A 467 2.80 13.75 12.93
CA SER A 467 1.60 13.63 13.74
C SER A 467 1.97 13.50 15.22
N ASP A 468 1.06 13.92 16.09
CA ASP A 468 1.22 13.77 17.54
C ASP A 468 0.98 12.33 18.04
N ALA A 469 0.78 11.38 17.11
CA ALA A 469 0.45 10.00 17.44
C ALA A 469 1.63 9.20 18.01
N PHE A 470 2.85 9.50 17.53
CA PHE A 470 4.05 8.78 17.90
C PHE A 470 5.17 9.73 18.34
N SER A 471 5.97 9.32 19.32
CA SER A 471 7.29 9.90 19.56
C SER A 471 8.35 8.98 18.99
N LEU A 472 9.42 9.55 18.46
CA LEU A 472 10.57 8.83 17.93
C LEU A 472 11.86 9.49 18.39
N THR A 473 12.77 8.67 18.93
CA THR A 473 14.13 9.05 19.29
C THR A 473 15.12 8.17 18.54
N VAL A 474 15.97 8.76 17.71
CA VAL A 474 17.00 8.06 16.95
C VAL A 474 18.38 8.45 17.46
N THR A 475 19.21 7.46 17.76
CA THR A 475 20.60 7.65 18.18
C THR A 475 21.52 6.72 17.40
N THR A 476 22.75 7.15 17.16
CA THR A 476 23.77 6.36 16.47
C THR A 476 24.96 6.12 17.38
N LYS A 477 25.57 4.94 17.26
CA LYS A 477 26.79 4.56 17.98
C LYS A 477 27.77 3.92 17.00
N VAL A 478 29.03 4.30 17.12
CA VAL A 478 30.12 3.65 16.41
C VAL A 478 30.51 2.38 17.17
N ASP A 479 30.65 1.26 16.46
CA ASP A 479 31.12 0.03 17.05
C ASP A 479 32.66 0.08 17.21
N ARG A 480 33.23 -0.76 18.06
CA ARG A 480 34.69 -0.76 18.30
C ARG A 480 35.42 -1.49 17.17
N ASP A 481 35.55 -0.86 16.01
CA ASP A 481 36.29 -1.37 14.86
C ASP A 481 37.21 -0.30 14.23
N PRO A 482 38.35 -0.69 13.64
CA PRO A 482 39.26 0.26 13.00
C PRO A 482 38.57 0.97 11.83
N GLY A 483 38.47 2.30 11.89
CA GLY A 483 37.94 3.13 10.80
C GLY A 483 36.42 3.30 10.77
N CYS A 484 35.73 3.04 11.89
CA CYS A 484 34.29 3.28 12.08
C CYS A 484 33.43 2.66 10.96
N VAL A 485 33.84 1.48 10.49
CA VAL A 485 33.19 0.75 9.39
C VAL A 485 31.84 0.23 9.84
N THR A 486 31.75 -0.19 11.10
CA THR A 486 30.51 -0.68 11.69
C THR A 486 29.89 0.35 12.63
N GLN A 487 28.58 0.57 12.47
CA GLN A 487 27.82 1.48 13.31
C GLN A 487 26.44 0.90 13.61
N SER A 488 25.88 1.32 14.73
CA SER A 488 24.59 0.88 15.25
C SER A 488 23.61 2.05 15.26
N ILE A 489 22.42 1.85 14.71
CA ILE A 489 21.30 2.80 14.71
C ILE A 489 20.27 2.29 15.71
N SER A 490 19.97 3.06 16.74
CA SER A 490 18.96 2.75 17.75
C SER A 490 17.78 3.69 17.57
N ALA A 491 16.61 3.14 17.24
CA ALA A 491 15.36 3.88 17.11
C ALA A 491 14.41 3.45 18.23
N CYS A 492 13.94 4.41 19.02
CA CYS A 492 13.03 4.21 20.14
C CYS A 492 11.73 4.94 19.88
N ALA A 493 10.60 4.23 19.96
CA ALA A 493 9.29 4.76 19.62
C ALA A 493 8.24 4.47 20.69
N ALA A 494 7.30 5.40 20.87
CA ALA A 494 6.14 5.24 21.75
C ALA A 494 4.90 5.85 21.09
N TYR A 495 3.72 5.42 21.52
CA TYR A 495 2.42 5.87 21.02
C TYR A 495 1.66 6.65 22.08
N HIS A 496 1.08 7.80 21.70
CA HIS A 496 0.56 8.80 22.65
C HIS A 496 -0.91 9.18 22.46
N LEU A 497 -1.63 8.58 21.51
CA LEU A 497 -3.08 8.85 21.39
C LEU A 497 -3.84 8.18 22.55
N ALA A 498 -5.00 8.72 22.93
CA ALA A 498 -5.69 8.30 24.16
C ALA A 498 -6.39 6.94 24.08
N ASP A 499 -6.38 6.28 22.92
CA ASP A 499 -6.71 4.86 22.81
C ASP A 499 -5.57 3.94 23.29
N ALA A 500 -4.46 4.54 23.77
CA ALA A 500 -3.33 3.96 24.52
C ALA A 500 -2.48 2.92 23.78
N ILE A 501 -3.00 2.32 22.72
CA ILE A 501 -2.38 1.25 21.96
C ILE A 501 -2.54 1.54 20.47
N SER A 502 -1.46 1.51 19.68
CA SER A 502 -1.52 1.71 18.22
C SER A 502 -2.15 0.50 17.50
N ASN A 503 -2.42 0.59 16.19
CA ASN A 503 -2.58 -0.65 15.43
C ASN A 503 -1.19 -1.30 15.25
N MET A 504 -1.04 -2.19 14.26
CA MET A 504 0.30 -2.61 13.83
C MET A 504 1.11 -1.38 13.42
N ALA A 505 2.32 -1.24 13.96
CA ALA A 505 3.20 -0.12 13.67
C ALA A 505 4.44 -0.61 12.91
N VAL A 506 4.97 0.24 12.04
CA VAL A 506 6.18 -0.05 11.27
C VAL A 506 7.26 0.98 11.61
N ILE A 507 8.45 0.50 11.94
CA ILE A 507 9.66 1.32 11.99
C ILE A 507 10.42 1.10 10.68
N GLU A 508 10.46 2.13 9.83
CA GLU A 508 11.20 2.18 8.58
C GLU A 508 12.53 2.91 8.81
N VAL A 509 13.65 2.18 8.69
CA VAL A 509 15.00 2.75 8.75
C VAL A 509 15.53 2.89 7.33
N ASN A 510 15.64 4.12 6.84
CA ASN A 510 16.31 4.40 5.57
C ASN A 510 17.82 4.37 5.80
N LEU A 511 18.55 3.57 5.04
CA LEU A 511 20.00 3.46 5.15
C LEU A 511 20.71 4.61 4.47
N VAL A 512 21.79 5.06 5.09
CA VAL A 512 22.73 6.01 4.52
C VAL A 512 23.44 5.38 3.32
N SER A 513 23.59 6.12 2.22
CA SER A 513 24.26 5.63 1.00
C SER A 513 25.65 5.05 1.31
N GLY A 514 25.93 3.86 0.77
CA GLY A 514 27.18 3.13 1.01
C GLY A 514 27.17 2.23 2.25
N TYR A 515 26.10 2.21 3.04
CA TYR A 515 25.94 1.29 4.18
C TYR A 515 24.93 0.17 3.88
N VAL A 516 25.22 -1.02 4.42
CA VAL A 516 24.36 -2.22 4.31
C VAL A 516 24.18 -2.86 5.69
N PRO A 517 23.05 -3.55 5.97
CA PRO A 517 22.82 -4.20 7.25
C PRO A 517 23.76 -5.40 7.44
N ILE A 518 24.25 -5.60 8.67
CA ILE A 518 25.20 -6.70 8.99
C ILE A 518 24.48 -8.05 9.17
N ASN A 519 23.24 -8.05 9.65
CA ASN A 519 22.40 -9.24 9.79
C ASN A 519 21.04 -8.97 9.16
N PRO A 520 20.85 -9.25 7.85
CA PRO A 520 19.58 -8.99 7.17
C PRO A 520 18.44 -9.93 7.61
N GLU A 521 18.70 -10.93 8.45
CA GLU A 521 17.68 -11.92 8.85
C GLU A 521 17.14 -11.73 10.28
N THR A 522 17.86 -11.04 11.18
CA THR A 522 17.43 -10.84 12.58
C THR A 522 18.00 -9.56 13.19
N PRO A 523 17.18 -8.55 13.53
CA PRO A 523 17.63 -7.41 14.34
C PRO A 523 17.86 -7.87 15.78
N HIS A 524 18.84 -7.28 16.47
CA HIS A 524 18.97 -7.45 17.92
C HIS A 524 17.93 -6.57 18.62
N LEU A 525 16.97 -7.19 19.30
CA LEU A 525 15.85 -6.53 19.96
C LEU A 525 16.06 -6.52 21.48
N THR A 526 15.72 -5.40 22.14
CA THR A 526 15.78 -5.30 23.60
C THR A 526 14.60 -5.98 24.31
N ASN A 527 13.46 -6.22 23.64
CA ASN A 527 12.20 -6.64 24.29
C ASN A 527 11.30 -7.64 23.50
N ASP A 528 11.80 -8.38 22.51
CA ASP A 528 11.01 -9.43 21.80
C ASP A 528 9.68 -8.94 21.15
N THR A 529 9.53 -7.64 20.90
CA THR A 529 8.31 -7.02 20.36
C THR A 529 8.25 -6.93 18.85
N ALA A 530 9.40 -7.02 18.15
CA ALA A 530 9.40 -7.06 16.69
C ALA A 530 9.18 -8.47 16.19
N ARG A 531 8.21 -8.62 15.29
CA ARG A 531 7.74 -9.93 14.85
C ARG A 531 8.14 -10.27 13.44
N ARG A 532 8.48 -9.25 12.64
CA ARG A 532 9.00 -9.42 11.29
C ARG A 532 9.99 -8.32 10.96
N TYR A 533 11.01 -8.71 10.22
CA TYR A 533 12.09 -7.87 9.72
C TYR A 533 12.21 -8.10 8.22
N GLU A 534 12.24 -7.03 7.43
CA GLU A 534 12.32 -7.09 5.98
C GLU A 534 13.29 -6.02 5.47
N VAL A 535 14.14 -6.41 4.51
CA VAL A 535 15.11 -5.50 3.88
C VAL A 535 14.76 -5.38 2.40
N GLU A 536 14.47 -4.15 1.96
CA GLU A 536 14.17 -3.84 0.57
C GLU A 536 15.10 -2.72 0.08
N GLY A 537 16.11 -3.07 -0.71
CA GLY A 537 17.09 -2.11 -1.20
C GLY A 537 17.84 -1.42 -0.05
N SER A 538 17.74 -0.09 0.02
CA SER A 538 18.32 0.74 1.08
C SER A 538 17.38 0.97 2.27
N LYS A 539 16.31 0.18 2.40
CA LYS A 539 15.32 0.34 3.47
C LYS A 539 15.19 -0.92 4.31
N ILE A 540 14.97 -0.71 5.60
CA ILE A 540 14.72 -1.78 6.56
C ILE A 540 13.36 -1.52 7.21
N PHE A 541 12.47 -2.50 7.13
CA PHE A 541 11.15 -2.46 7.73
C PHE A 541 11.08 -3.39 8.93
N ILE A 542 10.67 -2.85 10.06
CA ILE A 542 10.51 -3.58 11.31
C ILE A 542 9.05 -3.49 11.73
N TYR A 543 8.37 -4.63 11.72
CA TYR A 543 6.95 -4.71 12.04
C TYR A 543 6.75 -5.02 13.52
N LEU A 544 6.05 -4.10 14.21
CA LEU A 544 5.66 -4.21 15.59
C LEU A 544 4.15 -4.49 15.65
N GLU A 545 3.74 -5.39 16.54
CA GLU A 545 2.31 -5.70 16.72
C GLU A 545 1.50 -4.49 17.15
N GLU A 546 2.07 -3.70 18.06
CA GLU A 546 1.50 -2.48 18.61
C GLU A 546 2.61 -1.68 19.30
N LEU A 547 2.38 -0.38 19.45
CA LEU A 547 3.11 0.53 20.30
C LEU A 547 2.17 1.04 21.39
N THR A 548 2.72 1.30 22.56
CA THR A 548 2.01 1.89 23.70
C THR A 548 2.76 3.13 24.17
N GLU A 549 2.30 3.78 25.23
CA GLU A 549 3.06 4.88 25.87
C GLU A 549 4.46 4.44 26.37
N ARG A 550 4.69 3.12 26.53
CA ARG A 550 6.02 2.59 26.86
C ARG A 550 6.92 2.56 25.63
N GLU A 551 8.07 3.21 25.76
CA GLU A 551 9.08 3.28 24.72
C GLU A 551 9.62 1.89 24.35
N THR A 552 9.59 1.60 23.05
CA THR A 552 10.09 0.36 22.45
C THR A 552 11.25 0.70 21.51
N CYS A 553 12.43 0.12 21.77
CA CYS A 553 13.63 0.39 20.99
C CYS A 553 14.02 -0.78 20.10
N VAL A 554 14.53 -0.46 18.91
CA VAL A 554 15.11 -1.40 17.94
C VAL A 554 16.51 -0.94 17.57
N VAL A 555 17.45 -1.89 17.53
CA VAL A 555 18.84 -1.61 17.16
C VAL A 555 19.21 -2.35 15.88
N VAL A 556 19.63 -1.58 14.88
CA VAL A 556 20.08 -2.07 13.58
C VAL A 556 21.57 -1.81 13.44
N ARG A 557 22.35 -2.87 13.17
CA ARG A 557 23.78 -2.77 12.91
C ARG A 557 24.03 -2.70 11.41
N VAL A 558 24.82 -1.72 10.99
CA VAL A 558 25.15 -1.44 9.59
C VAL A 558 26.67 -1.43 9.40
N ARG A 559 27.13 -1.88 8.24
CA ARG A 559 28.52 -1.81 7.80
C ARG A 559 28.65 -0.94 6.56
N ARG A 560 29.71 -0.14 6.47
CA ARG A 560 30.09 0.58 5.26
C ARG A 560 30.65 -0.39 4.23
N GLU A 561 30.05 -0.44 3.04
CA GLU A 561 30.51 -1.22 1.90
C GLU A 561 31.22 -0.34 0.86
N ILE A 562 30.75 0.90 0.67
CA ILE A 562 31.31 1.87 -0.27
C ILE A 562 31.50 3.20 0.46
N VAL A 563 32.62 3.88 0.19
CA VAL A 563 32.85 5.24 0.67
C VAL A 563 32.09 6.21 -0.23
N VAL A 564 31.18 6.97 0.37
CA VAL A 564 30.43 8.03 -0.30
C VAL A 564 30.84 9.34 0.36
N GLU A 565 31.14 10.36 -0.43
CA GLU A 565 31.50 11.69 0.05
C GLU A 565 30.26 12.59 0.12
N ASN A 566 30.28 13.59 1.01
CA ASN A 566 29.16 14.51 1.23
C ASN A 566 27.81 13.82 1.46
N VAL A 567 27.83 12.72 2.22
CA VAL A 567 26.64 11.91 2.43
C VAL A 567 25.55 12.72 3.13
N LYS A 568 24.35 12.72 2.54
CA LYS A 568 23.19 13.35 3.14
C LYS A 568 22.73 12.55 4.37
N PRO A 569 22.15 13.23 5.38
CA PRO A 569 21.48 12.53 6.47
C PRO A 569 20.43 11.58 5.92
N SER A 570 20.24 10.46 6.61
CA SER A 570 19.10 9.59 6.37
C SER A 570 18.13 9.73 7.52
N ALA A 571 17.00 9.03 7.47
CA ALA A 571 15.96 9.17 8.47
C ALA A 571 15.33 7.84 8.85
N VAL A 572 14.80 7.81 10.08
CA VAL A 572 13.91 6.75 10.54
C VAL A 572 12.49 7.30 10.59
N VAL A 573 11.52 6.51 10.17
CA VAL A 573 10.09 6.84 10.22
C VAL A 573 9.38 5.79 11.05
N VAL A 574 8.45 6.23 11.88
CA VAL A 574 7.48 5.35 12.53
C VAL A 574 6.10 5.75 12.07
N TYR A 575 5.29 4.77 11.68
CA TYR A 575 3.92 5.01 11.25
C TYR A 575 2.99 3.85 11.57
N ASP A 576 1.69 4.14 11.67
CA ASP A 576 0.64 3.14 11.77
C ASP A 576 0.43 2.48 10.40
N TYR A 577 0.42 1.14 10.37
CA TYR A 577 0.32 0.37 9.12
C TYR A 577 -1.01 0.56 8.39
N TYR A 578 -2.11 0.74 9.12
CA TYR A 578 -3.45 0.90 8.52
C TYR A 578 -3.84 2.37 8.35
N GLU A 579 -3.19 3.26 9.11
CA GLU A 579 -3.42 4.70 9.07
C GLU A 579 -2.09 5.48 8.92
N PRO A 580 -1.41 5.41 7.76
CA PRO A 580 -0.07 5.97 7.58
C PRO A 580 0.03 7.50 7.76
N GLN A 581 -1.11 8.20 7.82
CA GLN A 581 -1.15 9.60 8.22
C GLN A 581 -0.65 9.82 9.66
N PHE A 582 -0.79 8.82 10.53
CA PHE A 582 -0.16 8.80 11.84
C PHE A 582 1.27 8.35 11.67
N SER A 583 2.17 9.33 11.53
CA SER A 583 3.59 9.10 11.34
C SER A 583 4.44 10.17 12.03
N VAL A 584 5.69 9.82 12.33
CA VAL A 584 6.74 10.75 12.78
C VAL A 584 8.07 10.28 12.21
N SER A 585 8.99 11.21 11.95
CA SER A 585 10.34 10.87 11.48
C SER A 585 11.41 11.66 12.20
N GLN A 586 12.61 11.10 12.24
CA GLN A 586 13.79 11.79 12.73
C GLN A 586 15.01 11.47 11.86
N ASP A 587 15.75 12.51 11.50
CA ASP A 587 17.01 12.39 10.76
C ASP A 587 18.14 11.89 11.67
N TYR A 588 19.06 11.14 11.08
CA TYR A 588 20.28 10.69 11.73
C TYR A 588 21.48 10.76 10.77
N ARG A 589 22.67 10.82 11.35
CA ARG A 589 23.94 10.78 10.63
C ARG A 589 24.80 9.66 11.18
N LEU A 590 25.51 9.00 10.27
CA LEU A 590 26.59 8.08 10.62
C LEU A 590 27.92 8.84 10.60
N VAL A 591 28.84 8.44 11.46
CA VAL A 591 30.17 9.05 11.55
C VAL A 591 30.93 8.75 10.27
N ALA A 592 31.44 9.81 9.62
CA ALA A 592 32.23 9.67 8.40
C ALA A 592 33.58 9.00 8.72
N PRO A 593 34.22 8.31 7.75
CA PRO A 593 35.55 7.76 7.96
C PRO A 593 36.59 8.81 8.39
N GLU A 594 36.43 10.05 7.91
CA GLU A 594 37.32 11.19 8.17
C GLU A 594 37.24 11.69 9.63
N ASP A 595 36.07 11.52 10.26
CA ASP A 595 35.77 11.97 11.62
C ASP A 595 35.91 10.84 12.67
N CYS A 596 36.48 9.71 12.26
CA CYS A 596 36.67 8.56 13.13
C CYS A 596 37.89 8.77 14.06
N VAL A 597 37.63 9.00 15.35
CA VAL A 597 38.66 9.22 16.39
C VAL A 597 38.92 7.97 17.23
#